data_AF-A0A7S1HMY4-F1
#
_entry.id   AF-A0A7S1HMY4-F1
#
_cell.length_a   1.000
_cell.length_b   1.000
_cell.length_c   1.000
_cell.angle_alpha   90.00
_cell.angle_beta   90.00
_cell.angle_gamma   90.00
#
_symmetry.space_group_name_H-M   'P 1'
#
loop_
_entity.id
_entity.type
_entity.pdbx_description
1 polymer ?
#
loop_
_entity_poly.entity_id
_entity_poly.type
_entity_poly.pdbx_seq_one_letter_code
_entity_poly.pdbx_strand_id
1 'polypeptide(L)'
;DKKYGGEPTTLVIGDRNTIREFCTLNIGTVQDRGETRIGDDNWIMAYCHIAHDSVLGNQNTLANGVTFAGHVTVGDWVTIGGLSGILQRMRIGDHAMIGFQAHVANDVP
;
A
#
# COMPACT_ATOMS: atom_id res chain seq x y z
N ASP A 1 -5.46 13.33 -0.76
CA ASP A 1 -4.56 14.50 -0.68
C ASP A 1 -5.39 15.78 -0.91
N LYS A 2 -5.12 16.88 -0.21
CA LYS A 2 -5.78 18.19 -0.46
C LYS A 2 -5.24 18.88 -1.72
N LYS A 3 -4.06 18.47 -2.20
CA LYS A 3 -3.40 19.03 -3.38
C LYS A 3 -3.95 18.49 -4.70
N TYR A 4 -4.66 17.37 -4.67
CA TYR A 4 -5.26 16.76 -5.86
C TYR A 4 -6.41 17.64 -6.38
N GLY A 5 -6.29 18.06 -7.63
CA GLY A 5 -7.22 18.94 -8.34
C GLY A 5 -8.06 18.25 -9.42
N GLY A 6 -8.09 16.91 -9.47
CA GLY A 6 -8.81 16.16 -10.49
C GLY A 6 -7.95 15.80 -11.72
N GLU A 7 -6.62 15.78 -11.55
CA GLU A 7 -5.67 15.49 -12.61
C GLU A 7 -5.78 14.03 -13.10
N PRO A 8 -5.44 13.75 -14.37
CA PRO A 8 -5.58 12.41 -14.96
C PRO A 8 -4.49 11.45 -14.46
N THR A 9 -4.62 11.01 -13.21
CA THR A 9 -3.72 10.06 -12.55
C THR A 9 -4.35 8.66 -12.52
N THR A 10 -3.53 7.65 -12.23
CA THR A 10 -3.91 6.26 -12.44
C THR A 10 -3.72 5.39 -11.20
N LEU A 11 -4.41 4.25 -11.21
CA LEU A 11 -4.19 3.10 -10.34
C LEU A 11 -3.94 1.91 -11.26
N VAL A 12 -2.82 1.23 -11.07
CA VAL A 12 -2.44 0.04 -11.83
C VAL A 12 -2.38 -1.14 -10.88
N ILE A 13 -3.13 -2.20 -11.19
CA ILE A 13 -3.17 -3.44 -10.40
C ILE A 13 -2.77 -4.58 -11.31
N GLY A 14 -1.79 -5.37 -10.87
CA GLY A 14 -1.33 -6.56 -11.56
C GLY A 14 -2.29 -7.75 -11.45
N ASP A 15 -1.78 -8.93 -11.74
CA ASP A 15 -2.55 -10.15 -11.89
C ASP A 15 -2.70 -10.93 -10.58
N ARG A 16 -3.79 -11.71 -10.48
CA ARG A 16 -4.03 -12.71 -9.41
C ARG A 16 -4.04 -12.16 -7.98
N ASN A 17 -4.21 -10.84 -7.83
CA ASN A 17 -4.45 -10.23 -6.52
C ASN A 17 -5.81 -10.65 -5.97
N THR A 18 -5.87 -10.93 -4.66
CA THR A 18 -7.13 -11.04 -3.93
C THR A 18 -7.33 -9.78 -3.11
N ILE A 19 -8.34 -8.99 -3.46
CA ILE A 19 -8.70 -7.74 -2.79
C ILE A 19 -10.03 -7.94 -2.10
N ARG A 20 -10.01 -7.93 -0.77
CA ARG A 20 -11.16 -8.25 0.07
C ARG A 20 -12.06 -7.03 0.29
N GLU A 21 -13.15 -7.28 0.98
CA GLU A 21 -14.28 -6.38 1.18
C GLU A 21 -13.82 -5.04 1.81
N PHE A 22 -14.43 -3.93 1.37
CA PHE A 22 -14.20 -2.59 1.92
C PHE A 22 -12.76 -2.06 1.83
N CYS A 23 -11.93 -2.61 0.93
CA CYS A 23 -10.64 -2.00 0.61
C CYS A 23 -10.83 -0.68 -0.13
N THR A 24 -9.92 0.27 0.12
CA THR A 24 -9.86 1.55 -0.60
C THR A 24 -8.47 1.73 -1.21
N LEU A 25 -8.42 1.93 -2.52
CA LEU A 25 -7.20 2.04 -3.30
C LEU A 25 -7.28 3.33 -4.11
N ASN A 26 -6.40 4.28 -3.82
CA ASN A 26 -6.47 5.60 -4.42
C ASN A 26 -5.52 5.70 -5.61
N ILE A 27 -5.95 6.40 -6.68
CA ILE A 27 -5.07 6.85 -7.77
C ILE A 27 -3.93 7.75 -7.24
N GLY A 28 -2.88 7.93 -8.03
CA GLY A 28 -1.73 8.76 -7.67
C GLY A 28 -2.01 10.26 -7.64
N THR A 29 -0.94 11.05 -7.53
CA THR A 29 -0.98 12.52 -7.63
C THR A 29 0.09 13.02 -8.59
N VAL A 30 -0.18 14.12 -9.32
CA VAL A 30 0.79 14.69 -10.29
C VAL A 30 2.02 15.28 -9.62
N GLN A 31 1.98 15.49 -8.31
CA GLN A 31 3.11 15.99 -7.52
C GLN A 31 4.16 14.90 -7.24
N ASP A 32 3.87 13.64 -7.55
CA ASP A 32 4.82 12.54 -7.49
C ASP A 32 4.78 11.73 -8.80
N ARG A 33 4.40 10.45 -8.74
CA ARG A 33 4.44 9.52 -9.87
C ARG A 33 3.18 9.54 -10.72
N GLY A 34 2.07 10.10 -10.22
CA GLY A 34 0.78 10.09 -10.92
C GLY A 34 0.16 8.69 -11.06
N GLU A 35 0.71 7.70 -10.36
CA GLU A 35 0.32 6.29 -10.40
C GLU A 35 0.46 5.69 -9.00
N THR A 36 -0.61 5.07 -8.49
CA THR A 36 -0.50 4.07 -7.42
C THR A 36 -0.39 2.69 -8.07
N ARG A 37 0.52 1.84 -7.61
CA ARG A 37 0.78 0.54 -8.23
C ARG A 37 0.70 -0.60 -7.25
N ILE A 38 0.03 -1.67 -7.65
CA ILE A 38 -0.02 -2.96 -6.95
C ILE A 38 0.49 -4.01 -7.93
N GLY A 39 1.49 -4.80 -7.52
CA GLY A 39 2.04 -5.90 -8.31
C GLY A 39 1.10 -7.11 -8.39
N ASP A 40 1.67 -8.31 -8.41
CA ASP A 40 0.98 -9.57 -8.65
C ASP A 40 0.83 -10.41 -7.36
N ASP A 41 -0.16 -11.30 -7.34
CA ASP A 41 -0.32 -12.34 -6.32
C ASP A 41 -0.40 -11.83 -4.86
N ASN A 42 -0.89 -10.60 -4.65
CA ASN A 42 -1.05 -10.07 -3.29
C ASN A 42 -2.37 -10.51 -2.65
N TRP A 43 -2.33 -10.80 -1.35
CA TRP A 43 -3.50 -11.05 -0.52
C TRP A 43 -3.80 -9.83 0.36
N ILE A 44 -4.77 -9.02 -0.05
CA ILE A 44 -5.16 -7.77 0.60
C ILE A 44 -6.48 -8.01 1.34
N MET A 45 -6.42 -8.15 2.66
CA MET A 45 -7.58 -8.45 3.51
C MET A 45 -8.50 -7.25 3.70
N ALA A 46 -9.68 -7.48 4.31
CA ALA A 46 -10.74 -6.49 4.35
C ALA A 46 -10.33 -5.19 5.08
N TYR A 47 -10.94 -4.08 4.67
CA TYR A 47 -10.70 -2.74 5.24
C TYR A 47 -9.29 -2.17 5.06
N CYS A 48 -8.45 -2.74 4.18
CA CYS A 48 -7.15 -2.14 3.90
C CYS A 48 -7.31 -0.81 3.14
N HIS A 49 -6.41 0.13 3.43
CA HIS A 49 -6.30 1.40 2.72
C HIS A 49 -4.92 1.53 2.09
N ILE A 50 -4.88 1.71 0.77
CA ILE A 50 -3.66 2.04 0.01
C ILE A 50 -3.83 3.46 -0.53
N ALA A 51 -3.12 4.39 0.10
CA ALA A 51 -3.15 5.79 -0.30
C ALA A 51 -2.38 6.04 -1.62
N HIS A 52 -2.58 7.25 -2.14
CA HIS A 52 -1.99 7.73 -3.39
C HIS A 52 -0.47 7.53 -3.47
N ASP A 53 0.00 7.28 -4.69
CA ASP A 53 1.40 7.14 -5.06
C ASP A 53 2.12 6.00 -4.33
N SER A 54 1.39 5.09 -3.69
CA SER A 54 2.00 3.92 -3.05
C SER A 54 2.36 2.86 -4.09
N VAL A 55 3.41 2.09 -3.80
CA VAL A 55 3.81 0.90 -4.58
C VAL A 55 3.81 -0.29 -3.65
N LEU A 56 3.02 -1.29 -3.99
CA LEU A 56 3.04 -2.63 -3.38
C LEU A 56 3.63 -3.59 -4.40
N GLY A 57 4.68 -4.32 -4.04
CA GLY A 57 5.28 -5.36 -4.87
C GLY A 57 4.38 -6.59 -5.04
N ASN A 58 4.98 -7.76 -5.03
CA ASN A 58 4.34 -9.04 -5.34
C ASN A 58 4.30 -9.97 -4.11
N GLN A 59 3.37 -10.90 -4.10
CA GLN A 59 3.29 -11.97 -3.09
C GLN A 59 3.17 -11.43 -1.64
N ASN A 60 2.61 -10.23 -1.46
CA ASN A 60 2.46 -9.62 -0.15
C ASN A 60 1.15 -10.04 0.52
N THR A 61 1.15 -10.06 1.86
CA THR A 61 -0.04 -10.26 2.68
C THR A 61 -0.31 -9.03 3.54
N LEU A 62 -1.41 -8.35 3.29
CA LEU A 62 -1.90 -7.24 4.12
C LEU A 62 -3.08 -7.72 4.94
N ALA A 63 -2.93 -7.81 6.27
CA ALA A 63 -4.01 -8.21 7.15
C ALA A 63 -5.05 -7.09 7.36
N ASN A 64 -6.20 -7.43 7.96
CA ASN A 64 -7.35 -6.52 8.03
C ASN A 64 -6.98 -5.14 8.58
N GLY A 65 -7.47 -4.09 7.91
CA GLY A 65 -7.30 -2.70 8.36
C GLY A 65 -5.89 -2.14 8.27
N VAL A 66 -4.97 -2.80 7.54
CA VAL A 66 -3.66 -2.19 7.23
C VAL A 66 -3.87 -0.91 6.45
N THR A 67 -3.22 0.17 6.89
CA THR A 67 -3.40 1.51 6.35
C THR A 67 -2.07 2.09 5.92
N PHE A 68 -1.90 2.33 4.63
CA PHE A 68 -0.77 3.09 4.08
C PHE A 68 -1.15 4.56 3.98
N ALA A 69 -0.27 5.44 4.46
CA ALA A 69 -0.30 6.84 4.06
C ALA A 69 0.31 7.01 2.65
N GLY A 70 0.30 8.23 2.12
CA GLY A 70 0.77 8.48 0.75
C GLY A 70 2.25 8.11 0.55
N HIS A 71 2.59 7.71 -0.69
CA HIS A 71 3.96 7.45 -1.14
C HIS A 71 4.68 6.27 -0.45
N VAL A 72 3.95 5.32 0.15
CA VAL A 72 4.56 4.13 0.77
C VAL A 72 5.09 3.18 -0.30
N THR A 73 6.27 2.60 -0.11
CA THR A 73 6.81 1.56 -1.00
C THR A 73 7.02 0.27 -0.22
N VAL A 74 6.46 -0.82 -0.70
CA VAL A 74 6.57 -2.16 -0.11
C VAL A 74 7.16 -3.10 -1.17
N GLY A 75 8.20 -3.84 -0.78
CA GLY A 75 8.84 -4.85 -1.61
C GLY A 75 7.98 -6.09 -1.87
N ASP A 76 8.66 -7.20 -2.15
CA ASP A 76 8.03 -8.50 -2.39
C ASP A 76 8.01 -9.36 -1.11
N TRP A 77 7.04 -10.28 -1.02
CA TRP A 77 6.94 -11.26 0.08
C TRP A 77 6.81 -10.66 1.50
N VAL A 78 6.30 -9.44 1.62
CA VAL A 78 6.08 -8.74 2.87
C VAL A 78 4.77 -9.19 3.52
N THR A 79 4.80 -9.39 4.84
CA THR A 79 3.59 -9.61 5.64
C THR A 79 3.38 -8.46 6.61
N ILE A 80 2.21 -7.81 6.54
CA ILE A 80 1.85 -6.70 7.43
C ILE A 80 0.65 -7.12 8.29
N GLY A 81 0.87 -7.20 9.60
CA GLY A 81 -0.13 -7.54 10.60
C GLY A 81 -1.28 -6.52 10.65
N GLY A 82 -2.46 -6.99 11.06
CA GLY A 82 -3.70 -6.22 10.98
C GLY A 82 -3.67 -4.95 11.83
N LEU A 83 -4.48 -3.97 11.43
CA LEU A 83 -4.61 -2.66 12.07
C LEU A 83 -3.30 -1.86 12.16
N SER A 84 -2.30 -2.22 11.35
CA SER A 84 -1.02 -1.50 11.30
C SER A 84 -1.10 -0.29 10.39
N GLY A 85 -0.44 0.80 10.81
CA GLY A 85 -0.32 2.04 10.04
C GLY A 85 1.11 2.24 9.56
N ILE A 86 1.26 2.54 8.26
CA ILE A 86 2.54 2.89 7.65
C ILE A 86 2.56 4.38 7.34
N LEU A 87 3.48 5.12 7.96
CA LEU A 87 3.62 6.56 7.77
C LEU A 87 3.99 6.90 6.32
N GLN A 88 3.68 8.12 5.89
CA GLN A 88 3.94 8.55 4.51
C GLN A 88 5.42 8.40 4.16
N ARG A 89 5.70 8.02 2.91
CA ARG A 89 7.06 7.89 2.34
C ARG A 89 7.94 6.80 2.93
N MET A 90 7.41 5.93 3.78
CA MET A 90 8.17 4.80 4.33
C MET A 90 8.42 3.72 3.28
N ARG A 91 9.55 3.02 3.44
CA ARG A 91 9.95 1.86 2.63
C ARG A 91 9.97 0.60 3.50
N ILE A 92 9.33 -0.46 3.02
CA ILE A 92 9.33 -1.77 3.63
C ILE A 92 10.05 -2.73 2.67
N GLY A 93 11.18 -3.27 3.10
CA GLY A 93 12.04 -4.15 2.31
C GLY A 93 11.44 -5.52 2.05
N ASP A 94 12.04 -6.24 1.10
CA ASP A 94 11.62 -7.58 0.70
C ASP A 94 11.64 -8.54 1.90
N HIS A 95 10.67 -9.44 1.97
CA HIS A 95 10.52 -10.44 3.04
C HIS A 95 10.32 -9.89 4.47
N ALA A 96 10.13 -8.58 4.64
CA ALA A 96 9.88 -8.00 5.95
C ALA A 96 8.56 -8.49 6.57
N MET A 97 8.53 -8.53 7.91
CA MET A 97 7.32 -8.84 8.67
C MET A 97 7.03 -7.74 9.69
N ILE A 98 5.87 -7.10 9.54
CA ILE A 98 5.35 -6.10 10.47
C ILE A 98 4.33 -6.75 11.39
N GLY A 99 4.51 -6.59 12.70
CA GLY A 99 3.59 -7.15 13.71
C GLY A 99 2.19 -6.51 13.68
N PHE A 100 1.25 -7.13 14.39
CA PHE A 100 -0.12 -6.60 14.55
C PHE A 100 -0.12 -5.25 15.29
N GLN A 101 -0.99 -4.32 14.87
CA GLN A 101 -1.13 -2.98 15.44
C GLN A 101 0.17 -2.15 15.50
N ALA A 102 1.08 -2.36 14.55
CA ALA A 102 2.31 -1.59 14.48
C ALA A 102 2.05 -0.16 13.97
N HIS A 103 2.87 0.78 14.45
CA HIS A 103 3.01 2.11 13.89
C HIS A 103 4.40 2.26 13.26
N VAL A 104 4.50 2.15 11.95
CA VAL A 104 5.78 2.20 11.22
C VAL A 104 6.06 3.62 10.79
N ALA A 105 6.99 4.28 11.49
CA ALA A 105 7.40 5.66 11.26
C ALA A 105 8.85 5.80 10.75
N ASN A 106 9.54 4.69 10.52
CA ASN A 106 10.85 4.62 9.87
C ASN A 106 10.85 3.47 8.87
N ASP A 107 11.78 3.52 7.91
CA ASP A 107 11.98 2.43 6.96
C ASP A 107 12.30 1.13 7.69
N VAL A 108 11.82 0.03 7.12
CA VAL A 108 12.08 -1.34 7.58
C VAL A 108 12.92 -2.02 6.49
N PRO A 109 14.20 -2.32 6.75
CA PRO A 109 15.07 -3.01 5.80
C PRO A 109 14.59 -4.41 5.42
#